data_AF-A0A3D1EZZ4-F1
#
_entry.id   AF-A0A3D1EZZ4-F1
#
_cell.length_a   1.000
_cell.length_b   1.000
_cell.length_c   1.000
_cell.angle_alpha   90.00
_cell.angle_beta   90.00
_cell.angle_gamma   90.00
#
_symmetry.space_group_name_H-M   'P 1'
#
loop_
_entity.id
_entity.type
_entity.pdbx_description
1 polymer ?
#
loop_
_entity_poly.entity_id
_entity_poly.type
_entity_poly.pdbx_seq_one_letter_code
_entity_poly.pdbx_strand_id
1 'polypeptide(L)'
;SQHAGLLLPSHGRYVGASSIPFSEYKRKRGDRVGLHWRIPNTVGKRQVRHALIDTNYWKTFVHARLSVSMGDPGCLSLYGHDEKSHRLIADHLTAEYRVKSQAQGRTVDEWKLRATRPDNHWLDCLVGCAVGASMQGAVLLGTDMKVSMKRKPIRLSDLQHSK
;
A
#
# COMPACT_ATOMS: atom_id res chain seq x y z
N SER A 1 -5.02 9.59 21.66
CA SER A 1 -4.86 10.85 20.90
C SER A 1 -6.23 11.43 20.65
N GLN A 2 -6.39 12.76 20.73
CA GLN A 2 -7.65 13.45 20.45
C GLN A 2 -8.16 13.22 19.00
N HIS A 3 -7.26 12.89 18.06
CA HIS A 3 -7.61 12.64 16.66
C HIS A 3 -7.81 11.16 16.31
N ALA A 4 -7.83 10.24 17.27
CA ALA A 4 -7.84 8.80 16.99
C ALA A 4 -9.10 8.29 16.26
N GLY A 5 -10.21 9.03 16.32
CA GLY A 5 -11.43 8.76 15.56
C GLY A 5 -11.46 9.41 14.16
N LEU A 6 -10.54 10.33 13.87
CA LEU A 6 -10.51 11.11 12.63
C LEU A 6 -9.35 10.69 11.72
N LEU A 7 -8.18 10.42 12.30
CA LEU A 7 -6.96 10.12 11.57
C LEU A 7 -6.49 8.70 11.87
N LEU A 8 -6.11 7.99 10.80
CA LEU A 8 -5.43 6.71 10.89
C LEU A 8 -3.97 6.88 10.41
N PRO A 9 -2.98 6.88 11.32
CA PRO A 9 -1.59 6.96 10.93
C PRO A 9 -1.16 5.78 10.06
N SER A 10 -0.18 5.99 9.18
CA SER A 10 0.46 4.94 8.39
C SER A 10 1.96 4.87 8.67
N HIS A 11 2.52 3.68 8.60
CA HIS A 11 3.94 3.44 8.76
C HIS A 11 4.43 2.42 7.72
N GLY A 12 5.37 2.86 6.90
CA GLY A 12 6.05 2.01 5.92
C GLY A 12 7.02 1.05 6.62
N ARG A 13 6.92 -0.24 6.28
CA ARG A 13 7.81 -1.29 6.75
C ARG A 13 8.62 -1.82 5.58
N TYR A 14 9.93 -1.88 5.79
CA TYR A 14 10.81 -2.64 4.93
C TYR A 14 10.53 -4.13 5.11
N VAL A 15 10.10 -4.78 4.03
CA VAL A 15 9.90 -6.23 3.98
C VAL A 15 10.90 -6.78 2.95
N GLY A 16 12.09 -7.16 3.43
CA GLY A 16 13.15 -7.73 2.59
C GLY A 16 12.90 -9.20 2.25
N ALA A 17 13.78 -9.80 1.46
CA ALA A 17 13.62 -11.21 1.02
C ALA A 17 13.52 -12.19 2.20
N SER A 18 14.30 -11.97 3.27
CA SER A 18 14.29 -12.79 4.50
C SER A 18 13.22 -12.41 5.53
N SER A 19 12.42 -11.37 5.28
CA SER A 19 11.34 -10.94 6.18
C SER A 19 10.03 -11.67 5.86
N ILE A 20 9.23 -11.94 6.89
CA ILE A 20 7.91 -12.58 6.73
C ILE A 20 6.99 -11.63 5.95
N PRO A 21 6.46 -12.03 4.78
CA PRO A 21 5.50 -11.24 4.01
C PRO A 21 4.21 -10.96 4.79
N PHE A 22 3.56 -9.82 4.54
CA PHE A 22 2.29 -9.51 5.21
C PHE A 22 1.17 -10.53 4.92
N SER A 23 1.22 -11.23 3.78
CA SER A 23 0.29 -12.31 3.42
C SER A 23 0.37 -13.51 4.36
N GLU A 24 1.54 -13.80 4.93
CA GLU A 24 1.79 -14.97 5.77
C GLU A 24 1.47 -14.75 7.25
N TYR A 25 1.23 -13.50 7.66
CA TYR A 25 0.84 -13.23 9.05
C TYR A 25 -0.53 -13.83 9.37
N LYS A 26 -0.58 -14.65 10.42
CA LYS A 26 -1.83 -15.19 10.97
C LYS A 26 -2.76 -14.05 11.37
N ARG A 27 -3.91 -13.96 10.69
CA ARG A 27 -4.96 -12.96 10.96
C ARG A 27 -5.57 -13.21 12.33
N LYS A 28 -5.61 -12.19 13.18
CA LYS A 28 -6.31 -12.22 14.47
C LYS A 28 -7.66 -11.52 14.36
N ARG A 29 -8.59 -11.84 15.26
CA ARG A 29 -9.89 -11.18 15.32
C ARG A 29 -9.70 -9.67 15.53
N GLY A 30 -10.27 -8.88 14.61
CA GLY A 30 -10.15 -7.42 14.60
C GLY A 30 -9.01 -6.86 13.74
N ASP A 31 -8.13 -7.71 13.21
CA ASP A 31 -7.14 -7.28 12.22
C ASP A 31 -7.83 -6.95 10.89
N ARG A 32 -7.40 -5.86 10.24
CA ARG A 32 -7.72 -5.60 8.83
C ARG A 32 -6.48 -5.91 8.00
N VAL A 33 -6.62 -6.68 6.93
CA VAL A 33 -5.52 -7.02 6.02
C VAL A 33 -6.02 -6.84 4.60
N GLY A 34 -5.21 -6.23 3.74
CA GLY A 34 -5.46 -6.09 2.31
C GLY A 34 -4.21 -6.41 1.50
N LEU A 35 -4.10 -5.82 0.31
CA LEU A 35 -2.96 -6.02 -0.60
C LEU A 35 -1.69 -5.43 0.00
N HIS A 36 -0.83 -6.26 0.58
CA HIS A 36 0.47 -5.84 1.14
C HIS A 36 0.38 -4.68 2.16
N TRP A 37 -0.76 -4.57 2.86
CA TRP A 37 -0.96 -3.68 3.99
C TRP A 37 -1.82 -4.36 5.07
N ARG A 38 -1.65 -3.93 6.32
CA ARG A 38 -2.45 -4.42 7.46
C ARG A 38 -2.66 -3.35 8.52
N ILE A 39 -3.75 -3.45 9.26
CA ILE A 39 -4.01 -2.69 10.49
C ILE A 39 -4.24 -3.71 11.60
N PRO A 40 -3.26 -3.94 12.48
CA PRO A 40 -3.44 -4.87 13.59
C PRO A 40 -4.48 -4.35 14.57
N ASN A 41 -5.13 -5.27 15.26
CA ASN A 41 -5.97 -4.96 16.41
C ASN A 41 -5.10 -4.51 17.58
N THR A 42 -5.46 -3.38 18.19
CA THR A 42 -4.77 -2.78 19.34
C THR A 42 -5.59 -2.88 20.63
N VAL A 43 -6.74 -3.57 20.64
CA VAL A 43 -7.52 -3.83 21.86
C VAL A 43 -6.64 -4.50 22.92
N GLY A 44 -6.63 -3.94 24.13
CA GLY A 44 -5.82 -4.41 25.25
C GLY A 44 -4.33 -4.07 25.16
N LYS A 45 -3.89 -3.30 24.16
CA LYS A 45 -2.50 -2.87 24.01
C LYS A 45 -2.37 -1.35 24.13
N ARG A 46 -1.27 -0.89 24.72
CA ARG A 46 -0.91 0.53 24.85
C ARG A 46 -0.30 1.10 23.54
N GLN A 47 -0.87 0.75 22.38
CA GLN A 47 -0.38 1.14 21.05
C GLN A 47 -1.46 1.83 20.23
N VAL A 48 -1.08 2.85 19.47
CA VAL A 48 -1.97 3.53 18.53
C VAL A 48 -2.24 2.62 17.32
N ARG A 49 -3.50 2.49 16.94
CA ARG A 49 -3.90 1.80 15.72
C ARG A 49 -3.36 2.54 14.50
N HIS A 50 -2.59 1.86 13.66
CA HIS A 50 -1.99 2.43 12.46
C HIS A 50 -1.94 1.39 11.33
N ALA A 51 -1.87 1.86 10.09
CA ALA A 51 -1.64 1.04 8.91
C ALA A 51 -0.15 0.72 8.77
N LEU A 52 0.17 -0.56 8.62
CA LEU A 52 1.48 -1.06 8.24
C LEU A 52 1.47 -1.40 6.75
N ILE A 53 2.47 -0.92 6.04
CA ILE A 53 2.53 -0.97 4.57
C ILE A 53 3.86 -1.61 4.15
N ASP A 54 3.83 -2.54 3.20
CA ASP A 54 5.04 -3.08 2.59
C ASP A 54 5.57 -2.08 1.55
N THR A 55 6.59 -1.31 1.92
CA THR A 55 7.11 -0.26 1.04
C THR A 55 7.74 -0.83 -0.22
N ASN A 56 8.39 -1.99 -0.14
CA ASN A 56 9.05 -2.64 -1.27
C ASN A 56 8.04 -3.09 -2.32
N TYR A 57 6.97 -3.76 -1.90
CA TYR A 57 5.89 -4.14 -2.80
C TYR A 57 5.24 -2.91 -3.44
N TRP A 58 4.86 -1.91 -2.64
CA TRP A 58 4.09 -0.78 -3.15
C TRP A 58 4.90 0.16 -4.05
N LYS A 59 6.20 0.36 -3.79
CA LYS A 59 7.10 1.07 -4.71
C LYS A 59 7.21 0.34 -6.04
N THR A 60 7.39 -0.98 -6.00
CA THR A 60 7.40 -1.82 -7.21
C THR A 60 6.07 -1.77 -7.96
N PHE A 61 4.94 -1.82 -7.24
CA PHE A 61 3.61 -1.71 -7.82
C PHE A 61 3.43 -0.40 -8.57
N VAL A 62 3.73 0.74 -7.93
CA VAL A 62 3.60 2.08 -8.53
C VAL A 62 4.48 2.21 -9.78
N HIS A 63 5.76 1.82 -9.69
CA HIS A 63 6.65 1.86 -10.86
C HIS A 63 6.17 0.96 -11.99
N ALA A 64 5.65 -0.23 -11.67
CA ALA A 64 5.08 -1.11 -12.67
C ALA A 64 3.86 -0.50 -13.38
N ARG A 65 3.12 0.44 -12.77
CA ARG A 65 2.01 1.15 -13.44
C ARG A 65 2.50 2.35 -14.24
N LEU A 66 3.54 3.05 -13.77
CA LEU A 66 4.20 4.12 -14.52
C LEU A 66 4.88 3.60 -15.80
N SER A 67 5.31 2.34 -15.82
CA SER A 67 5.91 1.70 -16.99
C SER A 67 4.90 1.13 -18.00
N VAL A 68 3.60 1.11 -17.68
CA VAL A 68 2.57 0.69 -18.63
C VAL A 68 2.33 1.82 -19.62
N SER A 69 2.26 1.48 -20.91
CA SER A 69 1.99 2.43 -21.98
C SER A 69 0.72 3.23 -21.72
N MET A 70 0.74 4.49 -22.13
CA MET A 70 -0.40 5.39 -22.01
C MET A 70 -1.62 4.81 -22.72
N GLY A 71 -2.73 4.67 -21.99
CA GLY A 71 -3.98 4.12 -22.51
C GLY A 71 -4.20 2.63 -22.23
N ASP A 72 -3.15 1.89 -21.86
CA ASP A 72 -3.29 0.47 -21.55
C ASP A 72 -3.87 0.23 -20.13
N PRO A 73 -4.58 -0.89 -19.92
CA PRO A 73 -5.15 -1.23 -18.61
C PRO A 73 -4.12 -1.24 -17.47
N GLY A 74 -4.42 -0.44 -16.44
CA GLY A 74 -3.56 -0.33 -15.26
C GLY A 74 -2.39 0.64 -15.42
N CYS A 75 -2.39 1.48 -16.43
CA CYS A 75 -1.48 2.62 -16.53
C CYS A 75 -1.68 3.61 -15.38
N LEU A 76 -0.58 4.16 -14.87
CA LEU A 76 -0.56 5.35 -14.03
C LEU A 76 0.06 6.49 -14.84
N SER A 77 -0.72 7.50 -15.17
CA SER A 77 -0.29 8.65 -15.97
C SER A 77 -0.24 9.93 -15.14
N LEU A 78 0.68 10.83 -15.50
CA LEU A 78 0.74 12.18 -14.96
C LEU A 78 -0.09 13.13 -15.85
N TYR A 79 -0.84 14.05 -15.25
CA TYR A 79 -1.64 15.04 -15.98
C TYR A 79 -0.86 16.33 -16.19
N GLY A 80 -1.33 17.19 -17.09
CA GLY A 80 -0.76 18.50 -17.37
C GLY A 80 0.30 18.50 -18.48
N HIS A 81 0.86 19.68 -18.76
CA HIS A 81 1.76 19.92 -19.90
C HIS A 81 3.07 20.63 -19.50
N ASP A 82 3.25 20.92 -18.20
CA ASP A 82 4.46 21.61 -17.72
C ASP A 82 5.61 20.61 -17.54
N GLU A 83 6.60 20.71 -18.41
CA GLU A 83 7.78 19.85 -18.42
C GLU A 83 8.59 19.97 -17.12
N LYS A 84 8.69 21.17 -16.53
CA LYS A 84 9.47 21.38 -15.30
C LYS A 84 8.87 20.63 -14.12
N SER A 85 7.56 20.70 -13.95
CA SER A 85 6.84 19.95 -12.92
C SER A 85 6.96 18.44 -13.12
N HIS A 86 6.81 17.95 -14.36
CA HIS A 86 6.97 16.53 -14.66
C HIS A 86 8.39 16.03 -14.41
N ARG A 87 9.41 16.82 -14.76
CA ARG A 87 10.81 16.51 -14.47
C ARG A 87 11.08 16.44 -12.97
N LEU A 88 10.60 17.40 -12.19
CA LEU A 88 10.75 17.36 -10.74
C LEU A 88 10.09 16.11 -10.13
N ILE A 89 8.89 15.75 -10.59
CA ILE A 89 8.24 14.50 -10.17
C ILE A 89 9.12 13.29 -10.54
N ALA A 90 9.62 13.23 -11.77
CA ALA A 90 10.47 12.13 -12.22
C ALA A 90 11.76 12.00 -11.39
N ASP A 91 12.41 13.12 -11.05
CA ASP A 91 13.61 13.13 -10.21
C ASP A 91 13.32 12.54 -8.83
N HIS A 92 12.22 12.92 -8.19
CA HIS A 92 11.83 12.36 -6.89
C HIS A 92 11.41 10.89 -6.95
N LEU A 93 10.66 10.48 -7.99
CA LEU A 93 10.23 9.08 -8.14
C LEU A 93 11.39 8.14 -8.50
N THR A 94 12.45 8.66 -9.12
CA THR A 94 13.63 7.87 -9.52
C THR A 94 14.83 8.05 -8.59
N ALA A 95 14.66 8.79 -7.49
CA ALA A 95 15.64 9.00 -6.42
C ALA A 95 16.11 7.69 -5.75
N GLU A 96 15.28 6.66 -5.81
CA GLU A 96 15.58 5.30 -5.37
C GLU A 96 15.69 4.35 -6.56
N TYR A 97 16.43 3.25 -6.36
CA TYR A 97 16.54 2.20 -7.36
C TYR A 97 16.20 0.84 -6.75
N ARG A 98 15.64 0.00 -7.60
CA ARG A 98 15.23 -1.37 -7.28
C ARG A 98 16.41 -2.32 -7.44
N VAL A 99 16.63 -3.15 -6.43
CA VAL A 99 17.58 -4.27 -6.44
C VAL A 99 16.80 -5.56 -6.22
N LYS A 100 16.93 -6.51 -7.14
CA LYS A 100 16.38 -7.85 -6.95
C LYS A 100 17.21 -8.57 -5.90
N SER A 101 16.57 -8.95 -4.80
CA SER A 101 17.15 -9.71 -3.70
C SER A 101 16.47 -11.06 -3.63
N GLN A 102 17.26 -12.12 -3.53
CA GLN A 102 16.76 -13.49 -3.39
C GLN A 102 17.16 -14.06 -2.05
N ALA A 103 16.18 -14.52 -1.28
CA ALA A 103 16.43 -15.26 -0.04
C ALA A 103 15.28 -16.23 0.22
N GLN A 104 15.59 -17.39 0.80
CA GLN A 104 14.60 -18.41 1.19
C GLN A 104 13.65 -18.81 0.05
N GLY A 105 14.15 -18.88 -1.19
CA GLY A 105 13.37 -19.25 -2.38
C GLY A 105 12.42 -18.16 -2.90
N ARG A 106 12.45 -16.94 -2.34
CA ARG A 106 11.64 -15.80 -2.78
C ARG A 106 12.52 -14.71 -3.39
N THR A 107 12.07 -14.15 -4.51
CA THR A 107 12.65 -12.92 -5.09
C THR A 107 11.81 -11.72 -4.67
N VAL A 108 12.47 -10.70 -4.11
CA VAL A 108 11.84 -9.43 -3.71
C VAL A 108 12.62 -8.28 -4.30
N ASP A 109 11.89 -7.21 -4.60
CA ASP A 109 12.45 -5.96 -5.05
C ASP A 109 12.72 -5.05 -3.87
N GLU A 110 13.98 -4.92 -3.50
CA GLU A 110 14.43 -4.06 -2.42
C GLU A 110 14.78 -2.68 -2.97
N TRP A 111 14.20 -1.64 -2.38
CA TRP A 111 14.41 -0.27 -2.81
C TRP A 111 15.50 0.39 -1.98
N LYS A 112 16.51 0.93 -2.66
CA LYS A 112 17.67 1.59 -2.05
C LYS A 112 17.80 3.02 -2.54
N LEU A 113 18.21 3.90 -1.64
CA LEU A 113 18.55 5.28 -1.97
C LEU A 113 19.78 5.33 -2.87
N ARG A 114 19.77 6.22 -3.87
CA ARG A 114 20.97 6.53 -4.65
C ARG A 114 22.04 7.18 -3.78
N ALA A 115 23.30 6.98 -4.14
CA ALA A 115 24.45 7.53 -3.43
C ALA A 115 24.43 9.07 -3.37
N THR A 116 23.84 9.72 -4.39
CA THR A 116 23.65 11.18 -4.46
C THR A 116 22.60 11.72 -3.49
N ARG A 117 21.83 10.85 -2.82
CA ARG A 117 20.77 11.17 -1.84
C ARG A 117 19.86 12.34 -2.27
N PRO A 118 19.28 12.31 -3.48
CA PRO A 118 18.33 13.33 -3.90
C PRO A 118 17.04 13.23 -3.07
N ASP A 119 16.22 14.28 -3.10
CA ASP A 119 14.92 14.28 -2.42
C ASP A 119 14.01 13.17 -2.97
N ASN A 120 13.44 12.35 -2.08
CA ASN A 120 12.68 11.15 -2.45
C ASN A 120 11.24 11.14 -1.88
N HIS A 121 10.85 12.19 -1.15
CA HIS A 121 9.62 12.23 -0.37
C HIS A 121 8.34 11.96 -1.18
N TRP A 122 8.32 12.38 -2.45
CA TRP A 122 7.12 12.25 -3.28
C TRP A 122 6.83 10.80 -3.71
N LEU A 123 7.85 9.94 -3.78
CA LEU A 123 7.63 8.51 -4.01
C LEU A 123 6.83 7.90 -2.87
N ASP A 124 7.20 8.21 -1.62
CA ASP A 124 6.48 7.73 -0.44
C ASP A 124 5.07 8.32 -0.36
N CYS A 125 4.87 9.58 -0.76
CA CYS A 125 3.53 10.17 -0.88
C CYS A 125 2.66 9.43 -1.91
N LEU A 126 3.19 9.17 -3.11
CA LEU A 126 2.46 8.47 -4.17
C LEU A 126 2.13 7.03 -3.78
N VAL A 127 3.07 6.34 -3.14
CA VAL A 127 2.85 5.02 -2.53
C VAL A 127 1.75 5.08 -1.48
N GLY A 128 1.77 6.07 -0.58
CA GLY A 128 0.74 6.29 0.42
C GLY A 128 -0.65 6.46 -0.20
N CYS A 129 -0.76 7.23 -1.29
CA CYS A 129 -2.00 7.40 -2.04
C CYS A 129 -2.49 6.08 -2.65
N ALA A 130 -1.61 5.30 -3.28
CA ALA A 130 -1.95 4.00 -3.88
C ALA A 130 -2.45 3.01 -2.82
N VAL A 131 -1.80 2.97 -1.66
CA VAL A 131 -2.23 2.15 -0.52
C VAL A 131 -3.58 2.63 0.00
N GLY A 132 -3.77 3.94 0.14
CA GLY A 132 -5.04 4.55 0.54
C GLY A 132 -6.19 4.13 -0.38
N ALA A 133 -5.97 4.17 -1.69
CA ALA A 133 -6.94 3.69 -2.68
C ALA A 133 -7.28 2.21 -2.48
N SER A 134 -6.27 1.35 -2.26
CA SER A 134 -6.48 -0.08 -1.94
C SER A 134 -7.26 -0.29 -0.65
N MET A 135 -6.98 0.51 0.39
CA MET A 135 -7.71 0.46 1.66
C MET A 135 -9.18 0.87 1.52
N GLN A 136 -9.51 1.72 0.55
CA GLN A 136 -10.88 2.11 0.19
C GLN A 136 -11.57 1.09 -0.73
N GLY A 137 -10.83 0.10 -1.24
CA GLY A 137 -11.36 -0.98 -2.08
C GLY A 137 -11.12 -0.80 -3.58
N ALA A 138 -10.26 0.13 -4.01
CA ALA A 138 -9.78 0.16 -5.39
C ALA A 138 -8.92 -1.08 -5.65
N VAL A 139 -9.27 -1.85 -6.69
CA VAL A 139 -8.60 -3.10 -7.04
C VAL A 139 -8.19 -3.04 -8.50
N LEU A 140 -6.92 -3.35 -8.75
CA LEU A 140 -6.41 -3.56 -10.10
C LEU A 140 -6.59 -5.03 -10.49
N LEU A 141 -7.13 -5.27 -11.68
CA LEU A 141 -7.32 -6.61 -12.22
C LEU A 141 -5.96 -7.34 -12.30
N GLY A 142 -5.91 -8.60 -11.87
CA GLY A 142 -4.67 -9.39 -11.83
C GLY A 142 -3.85 -9.25 -10.55
N THR A 143 -4.28 -8.44 -9.58
CA THR A 143 -3.71 -8.49 -8.21
C THR A 143 -4.42 -9.54 -7.36
N ASP A 144 -3.71 -10.14 -6.40
CA ASP A 144 -4.24 -11.20 -5.51
C ASP A 144 -5.35 -10.72 -4.54
N MET A 145 -5.75 -9.45 -4.61
CA MET A 145 -6.76 -8.90 -3.72
C MET A 145 -8.18 -9.18 -4.24
N LYS A 146 -8.87 -10.10 -3.58
CA LYS A 146 -10.31 -10.29 -3.78
C LYS A 146 -11.07 -9.11 -3.18
N VAL A 147 -11.94 -8.47 -3.96
CA VAL A 147 -12.85 -7.42 -3.46
C VAL A 147 -13.69 -8.04 -2.34
N SER A 148 -13.45 -7.65 -1.08
CA SER A 148 -14.35 -8.00 0.00
C SER A 148 -15.65 -7.26 -0.22
N MET A 149 -16.72 -7.98 -0.60
CA MET A 149 -18.06 -7.40 -0.63
C MET A 149 -18.33 -6.72 0.70
N LYS A 150 -18.68 -5.42 0.69
CA LYS A 150 -19.11 -4.71 1.89
C LYS A 150 -20.27 -5.51 2.48
N ARG A 151 -20.12 -6.00 3.72
CA ARG A 151 -21.24 -6.64 4.43
C ARG A 151 -22.38 -5.65 4.44
N LYS A 152 -23.54 -6.06 3.89
CA LYS A 152 -24.74 -5.24 3.97
C LYS A 152 -24.99 -4.91 5.45
N PRO A 153 -25.26 -3.66 5.81
CA PRO A 153 -25.64 -3.33 7.18
C PRO A 153 -26.88 -4.15 7.52
N ILE A 154 -26.77 -5.01 8.52
CA ILE A 154 -27.88 -5.83 9.00
C ILE A 154 -28.66 -4.95 9.98
N ARG A 155 -29.96 -4.74 9.74
CA ARG A 155 -30.82 -4.12 10.76
C ARG A 155 -31.24 -5.18 11.76
N LEU A 156 -31.29 -4.81 13.04
CA LEU A 156 -31.78 -5.70 14.10
C LEU A 156 -33.21 -6.21 13.81
N SER A 157 -34.04 -5.39 13.15
CA SER A 157 -35.37 -5.76 12.66
C SER A 157 -35.35 -6.94 11.70
N ASP A 158 -34.36 -6.99 10.81
CA ASP A 158 -34.26 -8.02 9.77
C ASP A 158 -33.90 -9.39 10.36
N LEU A 159 -33.20 -9.40 11.50
CA LEU A 159 -32.85 -10.62 12.24
C LEU A 159 -34.05 -11.14 13.05
N GLN A 160 -34.86 -10.25 13.62
CA GLN A 160 -36.03 -10.62 14.43
C GLN A 160 -37.16 -11.23 13.61
N HIS A 161 -37.34 -10.81 12.35
CA HIS A 161 -38.35 -11.36 11.44
C HIS A 161 -37.94 -12.67 10.74
N SER A 162 -36.69 -13.14 10.91
CA SER A 162 -36.19 -14.39 10.30
C SER A 162 -36.31 -15.63 11.20
N LYS A 163 -37.01 -15.51 12.33
CA LYS A 163 -37.42 -16.63 13.19
C LYS A 163 -38.87 -16.99 12.92
#